data_AF-A0A0R3LIW7-F1
#
_entry.id   AF-A0A0R3LIW7-F1
#
_cell.length_a   1.000
_cell.length_b   1.000
_cell.length_c   1.000
_cell.angle_alpha   90.00
_cell.angle_beta   90.00
_cell.angle_gamma   90.00
#
_symmetry.space_group_name_H-M   'P 1'
#
loop_
_entity.id
_entity.type
_entity.pdbx_description
1 polymer ?
#
loop_
_entity_poly.entity_id
_entity_poly.type
_entity_poly.pdbx_seq_one_letter_code
_entity_poly.pdbx_strand_id
1 'polypeptide(L)'
;MSDVLAERLSGIQLALFELIWPTFDWIEAIYVGAEPGLCVAHVQVNRPPSQAEEDDCKRLLGEIFEAALEGTPMRLKVVQGKQQPLTAGYQEAISGEIFKMIAKEVAPWRLDAGR
;
A
#
# COMPACT_ATOMS: atom_id res chain seq x y z
N MET A 1 -5.64 -10.19 12.01
CA MET A 1 -5.62 -8.75 11.66
C MET A 1 -6.43 -8.01 12.70
N SER A 2 -6.07 -6.79 13.10
CA SER A 2 -6.95 -6.02 13.99
C SER A 2 -8.23 -5.63 13.22
N ASP A 3 -9.38 -5.63 13.90
CA ASP A 3 -10.66 -5.28 13.26
C ASP A 3 -10.61 -3.88 12.61
N VAL A 4 -9.84 -2.97 13.22
CA VAL A 4 -9.65 -1.60 12.73
C VAL A 4 -8.99 -1.55 11.35
N LEU A 5 -7.95 -2.34 11.10
CA LEU A 5 -7.30 -2.37 9.78
C LEU A 5 -8.22 -2.94 8.70
N ALA A 6 -9.09 -3.89 9.06
CA ALA A 6 -10.09 -4.43 8.14
C ALA A 6 -11.09 -3.35 7.70
N GLU A 7 -11.59 -2.58 8.66
CA GLU A 7 -12.57 -1.51 8.43
C GLU A 7 -12.00 -0.35 7.61
N ARG A 8 -10.71 -0.07 7.73
CA ARG A 8 -10.03 1.04 7.04
C ARG A 8 -9.41 0.63 5.70
N LEU A 9 -9.36 -0.67 5.39
CA LEU A 9 -8.66 -1.18 4.22
C LEU A 9 -9.16 -0.52 2.94
N SER A 10 -10.47 -0.43 2.73
CA SER A 10 -11.04 0.17 1.50
C SER A 10 -10.56 1.61 1.26
N GLY A 11 -10.51 2.44 2.32
CA GLY A 11 -9.97 3.81 2.24
C GLY A 11 -8.47 3.83 1.94
N ILE A 12 -7.70 2.93 2.55
CA ILE A 12 -6.28 2.76 2.26
C ILE A 12 -6.08 2.36 0.79
N GLN A 13 -6.83 1.37 0.30
CA GLN A 13 -6.72 0.89 -1.10
C GLN A 13 -6.99 2.02 -2.10
N LEU A 14 -8.00 2.86 -1.84
CA LEU A 14 -8.30 4.01 -2.69
C LEU A 14 -7.17 5.05 -2.66
N ALA A 15 -6.64 5.39 -1.49
CA ALA A 15 -5.51 6.32 -1.37
C ALA A 15 -4.24 5.78 -2.07
N LEU A 16 -3.96 4.48 -1.93
CA LEU A 16 -2.86 3.83 -2.65
C LEU A 16 -3.08 3.88 -4.16
N PHE A 17 -4.29 3.62 -4.64
CA PHE A 17 -4.66 3.69 -6.05
C PHE A 17 -4.49 5.11 -6.63
N GLU A 18 -4.87 6.14 -5.88
CA GLU A 18 -4.82 7.52 -6.36
C GLU A 18 -3.42 8.14 -6.29
N LEU A 19 -2.68 7.88 -5.21
CA LEU A 19 -1.46 8.63 -4.88
C LEU A 19 -0.18 7.82 -5.05
N ILE A 20 -0.18 6.54 -4.68
CA ILE A 20 1.04 5.72 -4.64
C ILE A 20 1.24 4.98 -5.96
N TRP A 21 0.22 4.26 -6.41
CA TRP A 21 0.29 3.39 -7.58
C TRP A 21 0.75 4.10 -8.86
N PRO A 22 0.20 5.28 -9.25
CA PRO A 22 0.64 5.98 -10.45
C PRO A 22 2.01 6.64 -10.31
N THR A 23 2.44 6.96 -9.08
CA THR A 23 3.66 7.72 -8.82
C THR A 23 4.91 6.84 -8.84
N PHE A 24 4.81 5.61 -8.32
CA PHE A 24 5.96 4.74 -8.10
C PHE A 24 5.88 3.48 -8.98
N ASP A 25 6.45 3.55 -10.18
CA ASP A 25 6.42 2.46 -11.16
C ASP A 25 7.20 1.20 -10.73
N TRP A 26 8.08 1.34 -9.73
CA TRP A 26 8.90 0.29 -9.16
C TRP A 26 8.15 -0.60 -8.16
N ILE A 27 6.96 -0.19 -7.73
CA ILE A 27 6.11 -0.97 -6.83
C ILE A 27 5.34 -2.01 -7.64
N GLU A 28 5.47 -3.27 -7.24
CA GLU A 28 4.74 -4.40 -7.80
C GLU A 28 3.46 -4.69 -7.01
N ALA A 29 3.54 -4.59 -5.68
CA ALA A 29 2.40 -4.74 -4.78
C ALA A 29 2.70 -4.10 -3.43
N ILE A 30 1.66 -3.80 -2.66
CA ILE A 30 1.77 -3.42 -1.25
C ILE A 30 0.86 -4.32 -0.44
N TYR A 31 1.44 -4.96 0.58
CA TYR A 31 0.73 -5.77 1.55
C TYR A 31 0.70 -5.07 2.89
N VAL A 32 -0.41 -5.19 3.61
CA VAL A 32 -0.59 -4.60 4.93
C VAL A 32 -0.81 -5.70 5.94
N GLY A 33 0.00 -5.71 6.99
CA GLY A 33 -0.09 -6.64 8.10
C GLY A 33 -0.24 -5.91 9.43
N ALA A 34 -0.67 -6.64 10.45
CA ALA A 34 -0.77 -6.14 11.82
C ALA A 34 0.15 -6.96 12.73
N GLU A 35 1.04 -6.28 13.44
CA GLU A 35 1.81 -6.80 14.56
C GLU A 35 1.40 -6.04 15.85
N PRO A 36 1.68 -6.56 17.05
CA PRO A 36 1.38 -5.83 18.29
C PRO A 36 1.95 -4.40 18.28
N GLY A 37 1.06 -3.39 18.23
CA GLY A 37 1.43 -1.98 18.19
C GLY A 37 1.95 -1.46 16.84
N LEU A 38 1.98 -2.29 15.79
CA LEU A 38 2.50 -1.91 14.47
C LEU A 38 1.55 -2.29 13.34
N CYS A 39 1.34 -1.35 12.42
CA CYS A 39 0.84 -1.61 11.08
C CYS A 39 2.06 -1.73 10.16
N VAL A 40 2.22 -2.88 9.50
CA VAL A 40 3.36 -3.11 8.62
C VAL A 40 2.91 -3.01 7.17
N ALA A 41 3.39 -2.00 6.46
CA ALA A 41 3.26 -1.90 5.01
C ALA A 41 4.49 -2.54 4.35
N HIS A 42 4.31 -3.72 3.77
CA HIS A 42 5.32 -4.40 2.98
C HIS A 42 5.18 -3.99 1.51
N VAL A 43 6.14 -3.22 1.01
CA VAL A 43 6.21 -2.79 -0.39
C VAL A 43 7.03 -3.79 -1.19
N GLN A 44 6.37 -4.57 -2.04
CA GLN A 44 7.03 -5.45 -3.00
C GLN A 44 7.53 -4.63 -4.19
N VAL A 45 8.78 -4.83 -4.58
CA VAL A 45 9.45 -4.03 -5.61
C VAL A 45 9.86 -4.88 -6.81
N ASN A 46 9.59 -4.38 -8.02
CA ASN A 46 10.02 -5.01 -9.28
C ASN A 46 11.44 -4.56 -9.71
N ARG A 47 11.89 -3.40 -9.22
CA ARG A 47 13.23 -2.84 -9.40
C ARG A 47 13.65 -2.11 -8.11
N PRO A 48 14.96 -1.99 -7.83
CA PRO A 48 15.41 -1.13 -6.74
C PRO A 48 15.03 0.34 -7.01
N PRO A 49 14.41 1.04 -6.03
CA PRO A 49 14.24 2.48 -6.13
C PRO A 49 15.56 3.21 -5.87
N SER A 50 15.65 4.45 -6.33
CA SER A 50 16.63 5.41 -5.81
C SER A 50 16.27 5.81 -4.37
N GLN A 51 17.25 6.36 -3.63
CA GLN A 51 17.01 6.83 -2.26
C GLN A 51 15.89 7.89 -2.21
N ALA A 52 15.85 8.81 -3.17
CA ALA A 52 14.81 9.84 -3.24
C ALA A 52 13.41 9.23 -3.45
N GLU A 53 13.27 8.29 -4.38
CA GLU A 53 12.00 7.57 -4.60
C GLU A 53 11.56 6.79 -3.35
N GLU A 54 12.51 6.16 -2.64
CA GLU A 54 12.23 5.44 -1.39
C GLU A 54 11.76 6.39 -0.28
N ASP A 55 12.43 7.52 -0.11
CA ASP A 55 12.10 8.51 0.94
C ASP A 55 10.72 9.15 0.67
N ASP A 56 10.43 9.50 -0.59
CA ASP A 56 9.12 10.02 -0.99
C ASP A 56 8.00 8.99 -0.82
N CYS A 57 8.25 7.74 -1.18
CA CYS A 57 7.29 6.66 -1.00
C CYS A 57 6.99 6.42 0.48
N LYS A 58 8.02 6.37 1.34
CA LYS A 58 7.84 6.25 2.80
C LYS A 58 7.09 7.43 3.39
N ARG A 59 7.36 8.66 2.93
CA ARG A 59 6.65 9.86 3.37
C ARG A 59 5.16 9.80 3.01
N LEU A 60 4.82 9.52 1.75
CA LEU A 60 3.43 9.44 1.31
C LEU A 60 2.67 8.28 1.96
N LEU A 61 3.31 7.11 2.13
CA LEU A 61 2.73 6.01 2.91
C LEU A 61 2.52 6.43 4.37
N GLY A 62 3.47 7.18 4.95
CA GLY A 62 3.34 7.77 6.27
C GLY A 62 2.06 8.60 6.39
N GLU A 63 1.86 9.56 5.48
CA GLU A 63 0.69 10.44 5.45
C GLU A 63 -0.63 9.66 5.32
N ILE A 64 -0.70 8.67 4.42
CA ILE A 64 -1.90 7.84 4.21
C ILE A 64 -2.24 7.03 5.46
N PHE A 65 -1.24 6.34 6.04
CA PHE A 65 -1.49 5.45 7.17
C PHE A 65 -1.61 6.20 8.49
N GLU A 66 -0.98 7.36 8.66
CA GLU A 66 -1.21 8.22 9.84
C GLU A 66 -2.67 8.65 9.91
N ALA A 67 -3.25 9.08 8.78
CA ALA A 67 -4.67 9.39 8.70
C ALA A 67 -5.55 8.15 8.93
N ALA A 68 -5.20 7.00 8.35
CA ALA A 68 -5.99 5.78 8.51
C ALA A 68 -5.93 5.17 9.94
N LEU A 69 -4.83 5.41 10.66
CA LEU A 69 -4.56 4.89 12.00
C LEU A 69 -4.85 5.91 13.11
N GLU A 70 -5.41 7.08 12.77
CA GLU A 70 -5.76 8.11 13.73
C GLU A 70 -6.66 7.52 14.84
N GLY A 71 -6.30 7.81 16.10
CA GLY A 71 -7.01 7.28 17.27
C GLY A 71 -6.67 5.82 17.64
N THR A 72 -5.75 5.17 16.93
CA THR A 72 -5.23 3.84 17.28
C THR A 72 -3.84 3.94 17.94
N PRO A 73 -3.42 2.94 18.75
CA PRO A 73 -2.06 2.88 19.28
C PRO A 73 -1.04 2.36 18.25
N MET A 74 -1.45 2.05 17.02
CA MET A 74 -0.60 1.42 16.02
C MET A 74 0.30 2.45 15.33
N ARG A 75 1.56 2.09 15.11
CA ARG A 75 2.50 2.88 14.31
C ARG A 75 2.78 2.22 12.98
N LEU A 76 2.98 3.02 11.93
CA LEU A 76 3.38 2.49 10.64
C LEU A 76 4.85 2.02 10.67
N LYS A 77 5.11 0.85 10.11
CA LYS A 77 6.43 0.36 9.72
C LYS A 77 6.40 0.03 8.23
N VAL A 78 7.25 0.68 7.45
CA VAL A 78 7.40 0.38 6.02
C VAL A 78 8.59 -0.57 5.83
N VAL A 79 8.36 -1.68 5.14
CA VAL A 79 9.40 -2.67 4.79
C VAL A 79 9.38 -2.86 3.28
N GLN A 80 10.55 -3.01 2.67
CA GLN A 80 10.67 -3.28 1.25
C GLN A 80 11.25 -4.67 1.01
N GLY A 81 10.79 -5.34 -0.05
CA GLY A 81 11.24 -6.69 -0.42
C GLY A 81 10.97 -7.01 -1.88
N LYS A 82 11.68 -8.01 -2.42
CA LYS A 82 11.42 -8.55 -3.76
C LYS A 82 10.35 -9.64 -3.78
N GLN A 83 9.96 -10.12 -2.60
CA GLN A 83 9.03 -11.23 -2.45
C GLN A 83 7.85 -10.76 -1.60
N GLN A 84 6.66 -11.25 -1.91
CA GLN A 84 5.50 -11.11 -1.04
C GLN A 84 5.81 -11.63 0.38
N PRO A 85 5.20 -11.07 1.43
CA PRO A 85 5.38 -11.56 2.79
C PRO A 85 4.88 -13.01 2.92
N LEU A 86 5.71 -13.88 3.52
CA LEU A 86 5.40 -15.31 3.69
C LEU A 86 4.53 -15.60 4.93
N THR A 87 4.33 -14.61 5.79
CA THR A 87 3.63 -14.77 7.07
C THR A 87 2.12 -14.66 6.91
N ALA A 88 1.38 -15.57 7.54
CA ALA A 88 -0.07 -15.46 7.65
C ALA A 88 -0.46 -14.15 8.36
N GLY A 89 -1.40 -13.39 7.80
CA GLY A 89 -1.93 -12.16 8.40
C GLY A 89 -1.67 -10.87 7.62
N TYR A 90 -0.95 -10.94 6.50
CA TYR A 90 -0.89 -9.85 5.53
C TYR A 90 -2.08 -9.90 4.56
N GLN A 91 -2.59 -8.74 4.18
CA GLN A 91 -3.58 -8.55 3.13
C GLN A 91 -2.99 -7.71 2.02
N GLU A 92 -3.31 -8.05 0.77
CA GLU A 92 -2.90 -7.25 -0.37
C GLU A 92 -3.74 -5.96 -0.43
N ALA A 93 -3.09 -4.82 -0.33
CA ALA A 93 -3.74 -3.51 -0.35
C ALA A 93 -3.75 -2.91 -1.76
N ILE A 94 -2.67 -3.05 -2.52
CA ILE A 94 -2.65 -2.69 -3.94
C ILE A 94 -1.73 -3.63 -4.70
N SER A 95 -2.12 -3.99 -5.91
CA SER A 95 -1.37 -4.81 -6.86
C SER A 95 -1.89 -4.50 -8.27
N GLY A 96 -1.28 -5.06 -9.30
CA GLY A 96 -1.78 -4.92 -10.67
C GLY A 96 -3.21 -5.44 -10.85
N GLU A 97 -3.62 -6.47 -10.08
CA GLU A 97 -4.99 -6.99 -10.12
C GLU A 97 -5.96 -6.07 -9.39
N ILE A 98 -5.63 -5.65 -8.17
CA ILE A 98 -6.46 -4.71 -7.40
C ILE A 98 -6.61 -3.38 -8.13
N PHE A 99 -5.52 -2.87 -8.73
CA PHE A 99 -5.55 -1.69 -9.60
C PHE A 99 -6.60 -1.84 -10.71
N LYS A 100 -6.58 -2.96 -11.45
CA LYS A 100 -7.54 -3.18 -12.55
C LYS A 100 -8.98 -3.24 -12.05
N MET A 101 -9.22 -3.85 -10.88
CA MET A 101 -10.55 -3.88 -10.29
C MET A 101 -11.05 -2.47 -9.94
N ILE A 102 -10.24 -1.68 -9.21
CA ILE A 102 -10.60 -0.31 -8.82
C ILE A 102 -10.74 0.58 -10.06
N ALA A 103 -9.79 0.53 -11.00
CA ALA A 103 -9.80 1.33 -12.22
C ALA A 103 -11.05 1.08 -13.06
N LYS A 104 -11.50 -0.18 -13.20
CA LYS A 104 -12.70 -0.52 -13.96
C LYS A 104 -13.96 0.21 -13.45
N GLU A 105 -14.04 0.48 -12.15
CA GLU A 105 -15.20 1.11 -11.53
C GLU A 105 -15.04 2.63 -11.41
N VAL A 106 -13.84 3.10 -11.04
CA VAL A 106 -13.61 4.49 -10.61
C VAL A 106 -12.84 5.33 -11.65
N ALA A 107 -11.93 4.72 -12.41
CA ALA A 107 -11.11 5.44 -13.39
C ALA A 107 -10.74 4.56 -14.61
N PRO A 108 -11.69 4.20 -15.49
CA PRO A 108 -11.47 3.19 -16.53
C PRO A 108 -10.37 3.58 -17.53
N TRP A 109 -10.16 4.88 -17.76
CA TRP A 109 -9.12 5.39 -18.66
C TRP A 109 -7.69 5.02 -18.21
N ARG A 110 -7.49 4.67 -16.93
CA ARG A 110 -6.18 4.22 -16.43
C ARG A 110 -5.84 2.79 -16.88
N LEU A 111 -6.81 1.98 -17.28
CA LEU A 111 -6.56 0.62 -17.77
C LEU A 111 -5.71 0.62 -19.06
N ASP A 112 -5.86 1.64 -19.90
CA ASP A 112 -5.07 1.81 -21.12
C ASP A 112 -3.70 2.45 -20.85
N ALA A 113 -3.61 3.30 -19.81
CA ALA A 113 -2.37 3.97 -19.41
C ALA A 113 -1.41 3.06 -18.61
N GLY A 114 -1.94 2.00 -18.00
CA GLY A 114 -1.18 1.01 -17.25
C GLY A 114 -1.00 1.29 -15.76
N ARG A 115 -1.30 2.52 -15.29
CA ARG A 115 -1.35 2.95 -13.88
C ARG A 115 -2.28 4.14 -13.68
#